data_AF-A0A2V8I429-F1
#
_entry.id   AF-A0A2V8I429-F1
#
_cell.length_a   1.000
_cell.length_b   1.000
_cell.length_c   1.000
_cell.angle_alpha   90.00
_cell.angle_beta   90.00
_cell.angle_gamma   90.00
#
_symmetry.space_group_name_H-M   'P 1'
#
loop_
_entity.id
_entity.type
_entity.pdbx_description
1 polymer ?
#
loop_
_entity_poly.entity_id
_entity_poly.type
_entity_poly.pdbx_seq_one_letter_code
_entity_poly.pdbx_strand_id
1 'polypeptide(L)'
;MYGSTGGFDDVTQAQTFTFEEMKAAVDATHALGKKIAIHSYGPGGARDAVRAGTDSLEHATDMDDQTIAEMVKRKTYYAPTIDHNQYYVENDDTVYHFPPGAKERLRDYIQRNFETARKAFRAGVHMIVGSDAVYNGWGLNMRELDWFVKMGMTPAQALKTATTEPAAMLGMEKSLGAVAPGFYADIVAVEGDPLVNITA
;
A
#
# COMPACT_ATOMS: atom_id res chain seq x y z
N MET A 1 -2.63 -0.79 13.12
CA MET A 1 -3.78 -0.08 13.76
C MET A 1 -4.63 0.58 12.69
N TYR A 2 -5.89 0.89 12.94
CA TYR A 2 -6.79 1.54 11.97
C TYR A 2 -6.82 3.03 12.29
N GLY A 3 -6.24 3.88 11.45
CA GLY A 3 -6.31 5.34 11.57
C GLY A 3 -7.58 5.94 10.97
N SER A 4 -8.25 5.23 10.05
CA SER A 4 -9.62 5.53 9.63
C SER A 4 -10.40 4.25 9.29
N THR A 5 -11.71 4.36 9.14
CA THR A 5 -12.59 3.28 8.68
C THR A 5 -12.43 3.05 7.19
N GLY A 6 -12.65 1.81 6.78
CA GLY A 6 -12.64 1.36 5.40
C GLY A 6 -12.18 -0.08 5.30
N GLY A 7 -12.54 -0.73 4.21
CA GLY A 7 -12.33 -2.16 4.01
C GLY A 7 -13.56 -2.81 3.40
N PHE A 8 -13.36 -3.92 2.69
CA PHE A 8 -14.46 -4.71 2.12
C PHE A 8 -15.49 -3.85 1.34
N ASP A 9 -16.75 -3.75 1.81
CA ASP A 9 -17.83 -2.94 1.21
C ASP A 9 -17.97 -1.53 1.83
N ASP A 10 -17.08 -1.17 2.75
CA ASP A 10 -17.03 0.11 3.45
C ASP A 10 -15.88 0.99 2.96
N VAL A 11 -16.22 2.21 2.54
CA VAL A 11 -15.28 3.27 2.15
C VAL A 11 -15.63 4.59 2.84
N THR A 12 -16.13 4.52 4.08
CA THR A 12 -16.58 5.69 4.86
C THR A 12 -15.46 6.63 5.33
N GLN A 13 -14.21 6.16 5.41
CA GLN A 13 -13.02 7.00 5.61
C GLN A 13 -12.98 7.79 6.94
N ALA A 14 -13.84 7.47 7.91
CA ALA A 14 -13.96 8.20 9.16
C ALA A 14 -12.73 7.94 10.04
N GLN A 15 -12.09 8.99 10.53
CA GLN A 15 -10.93 8.85 11.43
C GLN A 15 -11.35 8.18 12.74
N THR A 16 -10.61 7.14 13.13
CA THR A 16 -10.94 6.25 14.26
C THR A 16 -10.12 6.53 15.51
N PHE A 17 -8.92 7.09 15.36
CA PHE A 17 -8.05 7.49 16.47
C PHE A 17 -7.60 8.94 16.30
N THR A 18 -7.42 9.63 17.41
CA THR A 18 -6.82 10.96 17.44
C THR A 18 -5.32 10.89 17.14
N PHE A 19 -4.73 12.01 16.72
CA PHE A 19 -3.28 12.12 16.54
C PHE A 19 -2.50 11.66 17.78
N GLU A 20 -2.92 12.04 18.99
CA GLU A 20 -2.21 11.68 20.23
C GLU A 20 -2.22 10.18 20.49
N GLU A 21 -3.33 9.49 20.19
CA GLU A 21 -3.41 8.03 20.30
C GLU A 21 -2.53 7.33 19.26
N MET A 22 -2.51 7.82 18.01
CA MET A 22 -1.60 7.28 16.99
C MET A 22 -0.14 7.49 17.38
N LYS A 23 0.19 8.69 17.88
CA LYS A 23 1.53 9.03 18.33
C LYS A 23 1.97 8.16 19.49
N ALA A 24 1.11 7.93 20.48
CA ALA A 24 1.40 7.05 21.60
C ALA A 24 1.66 5.60 21.14
N ALA A 25 0.89 5.09 20.18
CA ALA A 25 1.09 3.75 19.62
C ALA A 25 2.41 3.64 18.85
N VAL A 26 2.75 4.65 18.04
CA VAL A 26 4.02 4.73 17.31
C VAL A 26 5.19 4.77 18.30
N ASP A 27 5.16 5.67 19.28
CA ASP A 27 6.23 5.82 20.27
C ASP A 27 6.46 4.54 21.08
N ALA A 28 5.38 3.91 21.55
CA ALA A 28 5.46 2.66 22.28
C ALA A 28 6.05 1.53 21.42
N THR A 29 5.71 1.49 20.14
CA THR A 29 6.22 0.46 19.21
C THR A 29 7.71 0.67 18.91
N HIS A 30 8.10 1.93 18.65
CA HIS A 30 9.49 2.29 18.37
C HIS A 30 10.39 2.13 19.60
N ALA A 31 9.88 2.37 20.82
CA ALA A 31 10.61 2.10 22.06
C ALA A 31 10.98 0.61 22.23
N LEU A 32 10.24 -0.30 21.57
CA LEU A 32 10.52 -1.74 21.51
C LEU A 32 11.40 -2.15 20.31
N GLY A 33 11.88 -1.18 19.52
CA GLY A 33 12.64 -1.44 18.30
C GLY A 33 11.82 -2.14 17.21
N LYS A 34 10.49 -1.98 17.24
CA LYS A 34 9.56 -2.55 16.26
C LYS A 34 9.07 -1.47 15.30
N LYS A 35 8.48 -1.91 14.19
CA LYS A 35 7.87 -1.07 13.16
C LYS A 35 6.36 -1.11 13.27
N ILE A 36 5.69 -0.06 12.85
CA ILE A 36 4.23 0.04 12.88
C ILE A 36 3.67 0.40 11.50
N ALA A 37 2.62 -0.32 11.12
CA ALA A 37 1.78 -0.05 9.97
C ALA A 37 0.45 0.55 10.41
N ILE A 38 -0.02 1.59 9.71
CA ILE A 38 -1.31 2.22 9.97
C ILE A 38 -2.19 2.13 8.73
N HIS A 39 -3.29 1.39 8.88
CA HIS A 39 -4.38 1.35 7.92
C HIS A 39 -5.09 2.70 7.90
N SER A 40 -5.33 3.28 6.72
CA SER A 40 -6.24 4.42 6.61
C SER A 40 -6.81 4.53 5.22
N TYR A 41 -8.13 4.41 5.03
CA TYR A 41 -8.74 4.72 3.73
C TYR A 41 -8.87 6.24 3.50
N GLY A 42 -9.09 6.99 4.58
CA GLY A 42 -9.35 8.42 4.56
C GLY A 42 -8.12 9.31 4.72
N PRO A 43 -8.18 10.57 4.24
CA PRO A 43 -7.06 11.50 4.30
C PRO A 43 -6.75 12.01 5.71
N GLY A 44 -7.76 12.12 6.59
CA GLY A 44 -7.57 12.57 7.98
C GLY A 44 -6.70 11.61 8.79
N GLY A 45 -7.06 10.32 8.76
CA GLY A 45 -6.27 9.26 9.40
C GLY A 45 -4.86 9.14 8.81
N ALA A 46 -4.73 9.30 7.49
CA ALA A 46 -3.45 9.26 6.80
C ALA A 46 -2.51 10.40 7.24
N ARG A 47 -3.02 11.63 7.25
CA ARG A 47 -2.27 12.81 7.71
C ARG A 47 -1.76 12.61 9.13
N ASP A 48 -2.62 12.18 10.05
CA ASP A 48 -2.23 12.04 11.45
C ASP A 48 -1.31 10.83 11.67
N ALA A 49 -1.48 9.74 10.93
CA ALA A 49 -0.57 8.60 10.92
C ALA A 49 0.86 8.96 10.46
N VAL A 50 0.97 9.72 9.36
CA VAL A 50 2.25 10.21 8.84
C VAL A 50 2.90 11.16 9.83
N ARG A 51 2.14 12.12 10.38
CA ARG A 51 2.63 13.04 11.42
C ARG A 51 3.08 12.30 12.69
N ALA A 52 2.38 11.24 13.06
CA ALA A 52 2.71 10.41 14.22
C ALA A 52 4.03 9.65 14.03
N GLY A 53 4.43 9.40 12.78
CA GLY A 53 5.70 8.76 12.43
C GLY A 53 5.58 7.28 12.12
N THR A 54 4.46 6.84 11.52
CA THR A 54 4.32 5.46 11.06
C THR A 54 5.43 5.04 10.08
N ASP A 55 5.82 3.77 10.11
CA ASP A 55 6.78 3.20 9.17
C ASP A 55 6.15 2.97 7.80
N SER A 56 4.91 2.45 7.79
CA SER A 56 4.10 2.27 6.59
C SER A 56 2.68 2.81 6.77
N LEU A 57 2.15 3.35 5.68
CA LEU A 57 0.76 3.78 5.54
C LEU A 57 0.09 2.87 4.51
N GLU A 58 -1.13 2.41 4.82
CA GLU A 58 -1.89 1.53 3.94
C GLU A 58 -3.11 2.26 3.37
N HIS A 59 -3.42 2.02 2.09
CA HIS A 59 -4.62 2.42 1.34
C HIS A 59 -4.74 3.91 0.95
N ALA A 60 -4.66 4.82 1.93
CA ALA A 60 -5.10 6.22 1.91
C ALA A 60 -5.41 6.92 0.56
N THR A 61 -6.62 7.48 0.45
CA THR A 61 -7.03 8.34 -0.66
C THR A 61 -6.99 9.83 -0.28
N ASP A 62 -6.99 10.69 -1.30
CA ASP A 62 -7.13 12.14 -1.20
C ASP A 62 -6.08 12.83 -0.31
N MET A 63 -4.86 12.28 -0.25
CA MET A 63 -3.77 12.90 0.50
C MET A 63 -3.38 14.25 -0.09
N ASP A 64 -3.36 15.28 0.76
CA ASP A 64 -2.90 16.61 0.40
C ASP A 64 -1.37 16.64 0.17
N ASP A 65 -0.89 17.71 -0.47
CA ASP A 65 0.53 17.87 -0.80
C ASP A 65 1.42 17.90 0.45
N GLN A 66 0.91 18.45 1.55
CA GLN A 66 1.65 18.55 2.80
C GLN A 66 1.87 17.19 3.44
N THR A 67 0.88 16.31 3.43
CA THR A 67 0.96 14.94 3.93
C THR A 67 1.96 14.15 3.09
N ILE A 68 1.87 14.23 1.76
CA ILE A 68 2.80 13.56 0.84
C ILE A 68 4.24 14.07 1.05
N ALA A 69 4.44 15.38 1.17
CA ALA A 69 5.77 15.95 1.44
C ALA A 69 6.35 15.48 2.78
N GLU A 70 5.51 15.34 3.81
CA GLU A 70 5.94 14.82 5.11
C GLU A 70 6.28 13.32 5.02
N MET A 71 5.57 12.51 4.20
CA MET A 71 5.95 11.12 3.93
C MET A 71 7.35 11.02 3.33
N VAL A 72 7.66 11.84 2.33
CA VAL A 72 9.00 11.90 1.70
C VAL A 72 10.06 12.24 2.75
N LYS A 73 9.83 13.30 3.53
CA LYS A 73 10.76 13.76 4.58
C LYS A 73 11.02 12.69 5.64
N ARG A 74 9.99 11.93 6.02
CA ARG A 74 10.07 10.88 7.03
C ARG A 74 10.51 9.53 6.49
N LYS A 75 10.52 9.36 5.17
CA LYS A 75 10.70 8.08 4.49
C LYS A 75 9.63 7.05 4.91
N THR A 76 8.40 7.52 5.09
CA THR A 76 7.25 6.64 5.32
C THR A 76 6.97 5.86 4.04
N TYR A 77 6.86 4.54 4.16
CA TYR A 77 6.47 3.67 3.07
C TYR A 77 4.95 3.75 2.82
N TYR A 78 4.53 3.58 1.58
CA TYR A 78 3.13 3.59 1.20
C TYR A 78 2.76 2.33 0.41
N ALA A 79 1.79 1.58 0.93
CA ALA A 79 1.14 0.49 0.23
C ALA A 79 -0.28 0.92 -0.17
N PRO A 80 -0.53 1.33 -1.42
CA PRO A 80 -1.82 1.85 -1.82
C PRO A 80 -2.89 0.76 -1.95
N THR A 81 -2.49 -0.49 -2.20
CA THR A 81 -3.39 -1.66 -2.31
C THR A 81 -4.59 -1.33 -3.21
N ILE A 82 -4.36 -1.09 -4.50
CA ILE A 82 -5.44 -0.68 -5.41
C ILE A 82 -6.22 -1.91 -5.86
N ASP A 83 -5.51 -3.02 -6.11
CA ASP A 83 -6.09 -4.21 -6.73
C ASP A 83 -7.06 -4.96 -5.82
N HIS A 84 -6.94 -4.89 -4.49
CA HIS A 84 -7.86 -5.62 -3.61
C HIS A 84 -9.30 -5.07 -3.71
N ASN A 85 -9.48 -3.75 -3.84
CA ASN A 85 -10.81 -3.19 -4.10
C ASN A 85 -11.30 -3.51 -5.51
N GLN A 86 -10.40 -3.58 -6.49
CA GLN A 86 -10.74 -4.04 -7.85
C GLN A 86 -11.23 -5.49 -7.83
N TYR A 87 -10.56 -6.36 -7.07
CA TYR A 87 -10.95 -7.75 -6.87
C TYR A 87 -12.34 -7.85 -6.22
N TYR A 88 -12.64 -7.00 -5.23
CA TYR A 88 -13.99 -6.92 -4.63
C TYR A 88 -15.07 -6.61 -5.67
N VAL A 89 -14.82 -5.62 -6.53
CA VAL A 89 -15.75 -5.24 -7.60
C VAL A 89 -15.92 -6.36 -8.64
N GLU A 90 -14.84 -7.07 -9.00
CA GLU A 90 -14.88 -8.16 -9.98
C GLU A 90 -15.66 -9.39 -9.48
N ASN A 91 -15.62 -9.66 -8.18
CA ASN A 91 -16.20 -10.86 -7.58
C ASN A 91 -17.51 -10.61 -6.81
N ASP A 92 -18.00 -9.38 -6.81
CA ASP A 92 -19.24 -8.99 -6.13
C ASP A 92 -20.44 -9.85 -6.56
N ASP A 93 -20.63 -10.01 -7.87
CA ASP A 93 -21.81 -10.69 -8.42
C ASP A 93 -21.82 -12.21 -8.16
N THR A 94 -20.70 -12.77 -7.70
CA THR A 94 -20.50 -14.22 -7.54
C THR A 94 -20.14 -14.67 -6.13
N VAL A 95 -19.45 -13.83 -5.35
CA VAL A 95 -18.91 -14.20 -4.03
C VAL A 95 -19.49 -13.34 -2.92
N TYR A 96 -19.57 -12.03 -3.11
CA TYR A 96 -19.83 -11.12 -2.00
C TYR A 96 -21.28 -10.64 -1.89
N HIS A 97 -21.93 -10.39 -3.03
CA HIS A 97 -23.31 -9.93 -3.11
C HIS A 97 -23.56 -8.69 -2.24
N PHE A 98 -22.73 -7.67 -2.41
CA PHE A 98 -22.77 -6.44 -1.63
C PHE A 98 -24.11 -5.71 -1.71
N PRO A 99 -24.44 -4.89 -0.69
CA PRO A 99 -25.62 -4.05 -0.75
C PRO A 99 -25.57 -3.07 -1.96
N PRO A 100 -26.74 -2.69 -2.52
CA PRO A 100 -26.81 -1.73 -3.61
C PRO A 100 -26.00 -0.45 -3.33
N GLY A 101 -25.24 0.02 -4.31
CA GLY A 101 -24.40 1.21 -4.18
C GLY A 101 -22.99 0.95 -3.62
N ALA A 102 -22.68 -0.24 -3.10
CA ALA A 102 -21.34 -0.55 -2.62
C ALA A 102 -20.31 -0.63 -3.77
N LYS A 103 -20.67 -1.31 -4.87
CA LYS A 103 -19.80 -1.47 -6.05
C LYS A 103 -19.44 -0.13 -6.68
N GLU A 104 -20.39 0.80 -6.76
CA GLU A 104 -20.17 2.15 -7.28
C GLU A 104 -19.23 2.96 -6.38
N ARG A 105 -19.42 2.89 -5.06
CA ARG A 105 -18.54 3.55 -4.08
C ARG A 105 -17.12 2.97 -4.12
N LEU A 106 -16.97 1.66 -4.29
CA LEU A 106 -15.67 1.01 -4.46
C LEU A 106 -14.97 1.45 -5.75
N ARG A 107 -15.69 1.52 -6.88
CA ARG A 107 -15.13 2.02 -8.15
C ARG A 107 -14.66 3.47 -8.05
N ASP A 108 -15.43 4.33 -7.39
CA ASP A 108 -15.01 5.71 -7.10
C ASP A 108 -13.73 5.74 -6.25
N TYR A 109 -13.70 4.93 -5.18
CA TYR A 109 -12.55 4.82 -4.31
C TYR A 109 -11.29 4.36 -5.04
N ILE A 110 -11.38 3.33 -5.90
CA ILE A 110 -10.26 2.82 -6.71
C ILE A 110 -9.65 3.96 -7.55
N GLN A 111 -10.49 4.77 -8.20
CA GLN A 111 -10.00 5.87 -9.03
C GLN A 111 -9.29 6.95 -8.20
N ARG A 112 -9.84 7.32 -7.04
CA ARG A 112 -9.21 8.30 -6.13
C ARG A 112 -7.92 7.77 -5.51
N ASN A 113 -7.88 6.49 -5.15
CA ASN A 113 -6.70 5.82 -4.65
C ASN A 113 -5.58 5.80 -5.70
N PHE A 114 -5.91 5.39 -6.92
CA PHE A 114 -4.96 5.41 -8.04
C PHE A 114 -4.35 6.80 -8.26
N GLU A 115 -5.16 7.87 -8.27
CA GLU A 115 -4.63 9.23 -8.45
C GLU A 115 -3.79 9.69 -7.25
N THR A 116 -4.15 9.29 -6.04
CA THR A 116 -3.38 9.59 -4.82
C THR A 116 -2.02 8.89 -4.84
N ALA A 117 -2.00 7.61 -5.15
CA ALA A 117 -0.78 6.81 -5.28
C ALA A 117 0.12 7.31 -6.41
N ARG A 118 -0.46 7.70 -7.55
CA ARG A 118 0.26 8.33 -8.66
C ARG A 118 0.92 9.64 -8.24
N LYS A 119 0.20 10.47 -7.48
CA LYS A 119 0.71 11.73 -6.94
C LYS A 119 1.84 11.50 -5.94
N ALA A 120 1.69 10.55 -5.01
CA ALA A 120 2.71 10.18 -4.03
C ALA A 120 3.99 9.66 -4.72
N PHE A 121 3.85 8.78 -5.71
CA PHE A 121 4.98 8.29 -6.50
C PHE A 121 5.74 9.42 -7.19
N ARG A 122 5.03 10.35 -7.87
CA ARG A 122 5.65 11.50 -8.54
C ARG A 122 6.40 12.42 -7.57
N ALA A 123 5.96 12.50 -6.31
CA ALA A 123 6.62 13.27 -5.26
C ALA A 123 7.86 12.57 -4.65
N GLY A 124 8.07 11.28 -4.96
CA GLY A 124 9.20 10.50 -4.44
C GLY A 124 8.92 9.77 -3.13
N VAL A 125 7.66 9.48 -2.81
CA VAL A 125 7.30 8.61 -1.68
C VAL A 125 7.79 7.18 -1.97
N HIS A 126 8.29 6.50 -0.94
CA HIS A 126 8.68 5.09 -1.03
C HIS A 126 7.43 4.22 -1.16
N MET A 127 7.33 3.46 -2.25
CA MET A 127 6.19 2.61 -2.55
C MET A 127 6.55 1.14 -2.32
N ILE A 128 5.62 0.38 -1.74
CA ILE A 128 5.74 -1.07 -1.58
C ILE A 128 4.48 -1.75 -2.09
N VAL A 129 4.61 -2.98 -2.58
CA VAL A 129 3.44 -3.82 -2.84
C VAL A 129 2.84 -4.24 -1.50
N GLY A 130 1.55 -3.96 -1.33
CA GLY A 130 0.67 -4.61 -0.38
C GLY A 130 -0.54 -5.12 -1.15
N SER A 131 -0.88 -6.40 -1.03
CA SER A 131 -2.01 -6.98 -1.78
C SER A 131 -3.34 -6.94 -1.03
N ASP A 132 -3.31 -6.74 0.29
CA ASP A 132 -4.48 -6.86 1.18
C ASP A 132 -5.32 -8.13 0.90
N ALA A 133 -4.64 -9.24 0.60
CA ALA A 133 -5.26 -10.52 0.26
C ALA A 133 -5.79 -11.25 1.52
N VAL A 134 -6.74 -10.65 2.24
CA VAL A 134 -7.22 -11.13 3.54
C VAL A 134 -8.43 -12.07 3.45
N TYR A 135 -9.23 -11.97 2.40
CA TYR A 135 -10.48 -12.75 2.24
C TYR A 135 -10.33 -13.84 1.17
N ASN A 136 -10.11 -13.41 -0.07
CA ASN A 136 -10.02 -14.20 -1.28
C ASN A 136 -9.22 -13.35 -2.30
N GLY A 137 -8.52 -14.00 -3.24
CA GLY A 137 -7.51 -13.33 -4.08
C GLY A 137 -6.07 -13.81 -3.83
N TRP A 138 -5.88 -14.84 -3.02
CA TRP A 138 -4.59 -15.52 -2.87
C TRP A 138 -4.02 -15.93 -4.24
N GLY A 139 -2.74 -15.63 -4.48
CA GLY A 139 -2.07 -15.91 -5.76
C GLY A 139 -2.22 -14.81 -6.81
N LEU A 140 -3.10 -13.82 -6.58
CA LEU A 140 -3.26 -12.65 -7.45
C LEU A 140 -2.49 -11.42 -6.94
N ASN A 141 -1.72 -11.58 -5.86
CA ASN A 141 -1.03 -10.51 -5.13
C ASN A 141 -0.24 -9.53 -6.02
N MET A 142 0.35 -10.05 -7.11
CA MET A 142 1.23 -9.27 -7.97
C MET A 142 0.49 -8.48 -9.06
N ARG A 143 -0.85 -8.56 -9.16
CA ARG A 143 -1.65 -7.65 -10.00
C ARG A 143 -1.43 -6.19 -9.64
N GLU A 144 -1.07 -5.90 -8.39
CA GLU A 144 -0.70 -4.56 -7.93
C GLU A 144 0.45 -3.94 -8.75
N LEU A 145 1.37 -4.75 -9.28
CA LEU A 145 2.48 -4.25 -10.10
C LEU A 145 2.01 -3.59 -11.41
N ASP A 146 0.91 -4.07 -12.00
CA ASP A 146 0.32 -3.46 -13.20
C ASP A 146 -0.25 -2.07 -12.88
N TRP A 147 -0.88 -1.90 -11.72
CA TRP A 147 -1.29 -0.58 -11.24
C TRP A 147 -0.10 0.37 -11.09
N PHE A 148 1.04 -0.13 -10.59
CA PHE A 148 2.25 0.68 -10.40
C PHE A 148 2.82 1.16 -11.73
N VAL A 149 2.82 0.29 -12.75
CA VAL A 149 3.19 0.69 -14.12
C VAL A 149 2.20 1.70 -14.69
N LYS A 150 0.89 1.50 -14.53
CA LYS A 150 -0.15 2.46 -14.98
C LYS A 150 -0.02 3.84 -14.31
N MET A 151 0.41 3.90 -13.05
CA MET A 151 0.68 5.16 -12.36
C MET A 151 1.89 5.91 -12.96
N GLY A 152 2.79 5.21 -13.64
CA GLY A 152 3.95 5.77 -14.32
C GLY A 152 5.29 5.23 -13.86
N MET A 153 5.33 4.15 -13.06
CA MET A 153 6.57 3.44 -12.80
C MET A 153 7.06 2.72 -14.06
N THR A 154 8.37 2.65 -14.24
CA THR A 154 8.94 1.63 -15.12
C THR A 154 8.73 0.24 -14.51
N PRO A 155 8.67 -0.84 -15.31
CA PRO A 155 8.57 -2.19 -14.77
C PRO A 155 9.65 -2.55 -13.75
N ALA A 156 10.89 -2.06 -13.97
CA ALA A 156 11.98 -2.22 -13.01
C ALA A 156 11.70 -1.52 -11.66
N GLN A 157 11.09 -0.32 -11.67
CA GLN A 157 10.67 0.35 -10.45
C GLN A 157 9.54 -0.42 -9.75
N ALA A 158 8.55 -0.92 -10.50
CA ALA A 158 7.49 -1.74 -9.95
C ALA A 158 8.06 -2.99 -9.26
N LEU A 159 8.98 -3.74 -9.90
CA LEU A 159 9.61 -4.91 -9.28
C LEU A 159 10.37 -4.59 -7.98
N LYS A 160 10.99 -3.41 -7.88
CA LYS A 160 11.65 -2.97 -6.63
C LYS A 160 10.69 -2.85 -5.46
N THR A 161 9.44 -2.44 -5.71
CA THR A 161 8.40 -2.32 -4.68
C THR A 161 7.98 -3.67 -4.08
N ALA A 162 8.31 -4.79 -4.75
CA ALA A 162 8.08 -6.16 -4.27
C ALA A 162 9.38 -6.87 -3.83
N THR A 163 10.54 -6.21 -3.92
CA THR A 163 11.86 -6.83 -3.65
C THR A 163 12.70 -5.96 -2.71
N THR A 164 13.45 -4.99 -3.25
CA THR A 164 14.42 -4.22 -2.46
C THR A 164 13.77 -3.22 -1.51
N GLU A 165 12.65 -2.59 -1.88
CA GLU A 165 11.95 -1.62 -1.01
C GLU A 165 11.39 -2.28 0.26
N PRO A 166 10.61 -3.39 0.19
CA PRO A 166 10.13 -4.05 1.41
C PRO A 166 11.28 -4.67 2.23
N ALA A 167 12.35 -5.15 1.59
CA ALA A 167 13.54 -5.61 2.32
C ALA A 167 14.16 -4.48 3.15
N ALA A 168 14.30 -3.28 2.58
CA ALA A 168 14.76 -2.10 3.31
C ALA A 168 13.78 -1.65 4.39
N MET A 169 12.47 -1.69 4.12
CA MET A 169 11.45 -1.39 5.13
C MET A 169 11.58 -2.33 6.33
N LEU A 170 11.86 -3.62 6.12
CA LEU A 170 11.99 -4.63 7.17
C LEU A 170 13.37 -4.64 7.85
N GLY A 171 14.34 -3.83 7.38
CA GLY A 171 15.72 -3.83 7.88
C GLY A 171 16.51 -5.08 7.48
N MET A 172 16.17 -5.66 6.33
CA MET A 172 16.74 -6.89 5.78
C MET A 172 17.41 -6.66 4.42
N GLU A 173 17.72 -5.42 4.05
CA GLU A 173 18.31 -5.05 2.75
C GLU A 173 19.69 -5.64 2.47
N LYS A 174 20.33 -6.26 3.48
CA LYS A 174 21.62 -6.96 3.37
C LYS A 174 21.49 -8.48 3.23
N SER A 175 20.27 -9.00 3.26
CA SER A 175 19.99 -10.44 3.18
C SER A 175 18.78 -10.83 2.33
N LEU A 176 17.88 -9.90 2.02
CA LEU A 176 16.68 -10.11 1.20
C LEU A 176 16.55 -9.08 0.07
N GLY A 177 15.72 -9.43 -0.93
CA GLY A 177 15.28 -8.51 -1.99
C GLY A 177 16.24 -8.39 -3.19
N ALA A 178 17.37 -9.10 -3.19
CA ALA A 178 18.30 -9.13 -4.31
C ALA A 178 18.95 -10.50 -4.51
N VAL A 179 19.25 -10.85 -5.77
CA VAL A 179 20.06 -12.02 -6.10
C VAL A 179 21.53 -11.62 -6.06
N ALA A 180 22.16 -11.80 -4.89
CA ALA A 180 23.55 -11.43 -4.65
C ALA A 180 24.24 -12.37 -3.64
N PRO A 181 25.58 -12.49 -3.66
CA PRO A 181 26.30 -13.28 -2.66
C PRO A 181 25.99 -12.84 -1.23
N GLY A 182 25.71 -13.80 -0.34
CA GLY A 182 25.38 -13.55 1.07
C GLY A 182 23.89 -13.31 1.35
N PHE A 183 23.05 -13.20 0.33
CA PHE A 183 21.59 -13.09 0.47
C PHE A 183 20.96 -14.48 0.57
N TYR A 184 19.74 -14.55 1.12
CA TYR A 184 18.94 -15.77 1.10
C TYR A 184 18.59 -16.17 -0.35
N ALA A 185 18.45 -17.47 -0.58
CA ALA A 185 18.16 -18.04 -1.90
C ALA A 185 16.66 -17.97 -2.25
N ASP A 186 16.03 -16.81 -2.04
CA ASP A 186 14.62 -16.55 -2.34
C ASP A 186 14.50 -16.04 -3.78
N ILE A 187 14.32 -16.97 -4.72
CA ILE A 187 14.36 -16.71 -6.15
C ILE A 187 13.05 -17.14 -6.79
N VAL A 188 12.44 -16.24 -7.57
CA VAL A 188 11.27 -16.50 -8.41
C VAL A 188 11.67 -16.40 -9.87
N ALA A 189 11.22 -17.35 -10.68
CA ALA A 189 11.34 -17.32 -12.13
C ALA A 189 9.94 -17.24 -12.76
N VAL A 190 9.83 -16.47 -13.84
CA VAL A 190 8.60 -16.30 -14.63
C VAL A 190 8.89 -16.61 -16.09
N GLU A 191 7.85 -16.92 -16.86
CA GLU A 191 7.97 -17.05 -18.31
C GLU A 191 7.88 -15.66 -18.95
N GLY A 192 8.75 -15.35 -19.92
CA GLY A 192 8.83 -14.02 -20.52
C GLY A 192 9.74 -13.03 -19.77
N ASP A 193 9.67 -11.75 -20.16
CA ASP A 193 10.49 -10.68 -19.61
C ASP A 193 9.63 -9.64 -18.85
N PRO A 194 9.68 -9.63 -17.50
CA PRO A 194 8.89 -8.71 -16.70
C PRO A 194 9.34 -7.24 -16.85
N LEU A 195 10.49 -6.96 -17.46
CA LEU A 195 10.93 -5.60 -17.80
C LEU A 195 10.24 -5.06 -19.05
N VAL A 196 9.68 -5.95 -19.89
CA VAL A 196 8.90 -5.60 -21.08
C VAL A 196 7.41 -5.64 -20.79
N ASN A 197 6.94 -6.70 -20.12
CA ASN A 197 5.56 -6.84 -19.69
C ASN A 197 5.50 -7.26 -18.21
N ILE A 198 5.08 -6.34 -17.34
CA ILE A 198 5.01 -6.60 -15.89
C ILE A 198 3.99 -7.69 -15.51
N THR A 199 3.12 -8.09 -16.45
CA THR A 199 2.11 -9.14 -16.28
C THR A 199 2.53 -10.50 -16.85
N ALA A 200 3.79 -10.64 -17.29
CA ALA A 200 4.37 -11.89 -17.82
C ALA A 200 4.47 -12.98 -16.75
#